data_AF-A0A1F9AD64-F1
#
_entry.id   AF-A0A1F9AD64-F1
#
_cell.length_a   1.000
_cell.length_b   1.000
_cell.length_c   1.000
_cell.angle_alpha   90.00
_cell.angle_beta   90.00
_cell.angle_gamma   90.00
#
_symmetry.space_group_name_H-M   'P 1'
#
loop_
_entity.id
_entity.type
_entity.pdbx_description
1 polymer ?
#
loop_
_entity_poly.entity_id
_entity_poly.type
_entity_poly.pdbx_seq_one_letter_code
_entity_poly.pdbx_strand_id
1 'polypeptide(L)'
;MYREFYHLKRKPFVKTPDPGMLYLGPAYAEALARMEQAVEDRELMLLTGEIGSGKTTLSRTLIDRLGENYRVALIINPRLTPNQLLRTVAVRLGAEPPKYFRSDLVDQVNGLLYDCYDKGICPVLILDEAQLIPGRETFEEIRLLTNFQLDEVNLLAMILIGQPDLFRRLEHPAYEAFRQRIGLRYHLGALDRAGTEAYLRYRLEQAGGKQGLFSREATALIWRLSRGIPRRINNLAGAALLEGFGREAKVITPEIIANVAQDLGMALADDEIEPENPEPMPEWPRKKKNEAAPAVAWAK
;
A
#
# COMPACT_ATOMS: atom_id res chain seq x y z
N MET A 1 -14.12 28.93 -7.56
CA MET A 1 -14.86 28.64 -8.81
C MET A 1 -15.70 27.36 -8.68
N TYR A 2 -15.38 26.18 -9.24
CA TYR A 2 -16.31 25.02 -9.17
C TYR A 2 -16.68 24.59 -7.74
N ARG A 3 -15.74 24.73 -6.78
CA ARG A 3 -16.00 24.40 -5.37
C ARG A 3 -17.14 25.24 -4.78
N GLU A 4 -17.15 26.54 -5.03
CA GLU A 4 -18.20 27.43 -4.55
C GLU A 4 -19.54 27.10 -5.21
N PHE A 5 -19.52 26.83 -6.53
CA PHE A 5 -20.69 26.42 -7.29
C PHE A 5 -21.35 25.15 -6.73
N TYR A 6 -20.56 24.15 -6.35
CA TYR A 6 -21.05 22.91 -5.74
C TYR A 6 -21.06 22.94 -4.20
N HIS A 7 -20.87 24.10 -3.57
CA HIS A 7 -20.84 24.28 -2.12
C HIS A 7 -19.83 23.39 -1.36
N LEU A 8 -18.68 23.12 -1.96
CA LEU A 8 -17.58 22.32 -1.42
C LEU A 8 -16.57 23.21 -0.68
N LYS A 9 -16.14 22.78 0.52
CA LYS A 9 -15.13 23.47 1.33
C LYS A 9 -13.70 23.19 0.82
N ARG A 10 -13.47 22.00 0.26
CA ARG A 10 -12.19 21.58 -0.32
C ARG A 10 -12.40 20.72 -1.57
N LYS A 11 -11.32 20.39 -2.28
CA LYS A 11 -11.41 19.55 -3.49
C LYS A 11 -11.63 18.08 -3.07
N PRO A 12 -12.73 17.42 -3.49
CA PRO A 12 -13.02 16.03 -3.08
C PRO A 12 -12.09 15.00 -3.73
N PHE A 13 -11.62 15.25 -4.95
CA PHE A 13 -10.86 14.26 -5.74
C PHE A 13 -9.42 14.72 -6.00
N VAL A 14 -8.66 14.95 -4.93
CA VAL A 14 -7.23 15.26 -5.02
C VAL A 14 -6.37 14.00 -5.23
N LYS A 15 -5.28 14.17 -5.99
CA LYS A 15 -4.28 13.10 -6.26
C LYS A 15 -3.35 12.84 -5.07
N THR A 16 -3.15 13.84 -4.21
CA THR A 16 -2.24 13.74 -3.07
C THR A 16 -2.83 12.76 -2.04
N PRO A 17 -2.03 11.81 -1.50
CA PRO A 17 -2.47 10.94 -0.42
C PRO A 17 -2.75 11.78 0.83
N ASP A 18 -4.03 11.85 1.22
CA ASP A 18 -4.52 12.52 2.43
C ASP A 18 -5.24 11.44 3.27
N PRO A 19 -4.71 11.06 4.45
CA PRO A 19 -5.34 10.09 5.35
C PRO A 19 -6.77 10.46 5.72
N GLY A 20 -7.08 11.75 5.87
CA GLY A 20 -8.44 12.24 6.16
C GLY A 20 -9.41 12.05 4.99
N MET A 21 -8.91 11.69 3.81
CA MET A 21 -9.69 11.37 2.63
C MET A 21 -9.63 9.89 2.25
N LEU A 22 -9.05 9.03 3.10
CA LEU A 22 -9.06 7.58 2.90
C LEU A 22 -10.45 7.04 3.24
N TYR A 23 -11.10 6.44 2.25
CA TYR A 23 -12.31 5.67 2.45
C TYR A 23 -11.94 4.27 2.97
N LEU A 24 -12.22 4.01 4.24
CA LEU A 24 -12.01 2.69 4.87
C LEU A 24 -13.17 1.75 4.55
N GLY A 25 -13.36 1.42 3.27
CA GLY A 25 -14.25 0.35 2.86
C GLY A 25 -13.77 -1.02 3.37
N PRO A 26 -14.58 -2.09 3.26
CA PRO A 26 -14.28 -3.41 3.84
C PRO A 26 -12.87 -3.94 3.49
N ALA A 27 -12.48 -3.88 2.21
CA ALA A 27 -11.17 -4.34 1.76
C ALA A 27 -10.00 -3.50 2.32
N TYR A 28 -10.19 -2.19 2.51
CA TYR A 28 -9.17 -1.31 3.08
C TYR A 28 -9.06 -1.49 4.59
N ALA A 29 -10.20 -1.69 5.27
CA ALA A 29 -10.22 -2.00 6.69
C ALA A 29 -9.54 -3.34 6.97
N GLU A 30 -9.81 -4.37 6.17
CA GLU A 30 -9.14 -5.66 6.28
C GLU A 30 -7.64 -5.55 5.97
N ALA A 31 -7.26 -4.86 4.90
CA ALA A 31 -5.85 -4.63 4.57
C ALA A 31 -5.10 -3.94 5.72
N LEU A 32 -5.71 -2.92 6.33
CA LEU A 32 -5.13 -2.18 7.45
C LEU A 32 -5.02 -3.06 8.70
N ALA A 33 -6.06 -3.83 9.02
CA ALA A 33 -6.03 -4.76 10.16
C ALA A 33 -4.93 -5.83 10.01
N ARG A 34 -4.72 -6.37 8.80
CA ARG A 34 -3.62 -7.30 8.52
C ARG A 34 -2.25 -6.63 8.61
N MET A 35 -2.14 -5.35 8.24
CA MET A 35 -0.90 -4.58 8.40
C MET A 35 -0.59 -4.30 9.87
N GLU A 36 -1.61 -3.94 10.67
CA GLU A 36 -1.48 -3.77 12.13
C GLU A 36 -1.06 -5.09 12.78
N GLN A 37 -1.72 -6.20 12.43
CA GLN A 37 -1.35 -7.53 12.90
C GLN A 37 0.11 -7.89 12.54
N ALA A 38 0.54 -7.65 11.29
CA ALA A 38 1.92 -7.94 10.89
C ALA A 38 2.95 -7.14 11.69
N VAL A 39 2.59 -5.92 12.12
CA VAL A 39 3.45 -5.08 12.96
C VAL A 39 3.47 -5.60 14.40
N GLU A 40 2.33 -5.99 14.95
CA GLU A 40 2.21 -6.56 16.30
C GLU A 40 2.94 -7.89 16.42
N ASP A 41 2.72 -8.81 15.48
CA ASP A 41 3.35 -10.13 15.41
C ASP A 41 4.82 -10.06 14.94
N ARG A 42 5.29 -8.86 14.55
CA ARG A 42 6.62 -8.60 14.01
C ARG A 42 6.98 -9.53 12.85
N GLU A 43 6.03 -9.69 11.93
CA GLU A 43 6.15 -10.57 10.76
C GLU A 43 6.47 -9.78 9.48
N LEU A 44 6.86 -10.52 8.45
CA LEU A 44 6.96 -10.02 7.09
C LEU A 44 5.61 -10.17 6.39
N MET A 45 5.01 -9.03 6.01
CA MET A 45 3.79 -8.96 5.22
C MET A 45 4.06 -8.53 3.78
N LEU A 46 3.32 -9.12 2.84
CA LEU A 46 3.22 -8.67 1.45
C LEU A 46 1.82 -8.09 1.17
N LEU A 47 1.76 -6.79 0.88
CA LEU A 47 0.58 -6.10 0.38
C LEU A 47 0.74 -5.82 -1.11
N THR A 48 -0.16 -6.36 -1.93
CA THR A 48 -0.20 -6.07 -3.38
C THR A 48 -1.49 -5.36 -3.76
N GLY A 49 -1.55 -4.84 -4.98
CA GLY A 49 -2.74 -4.22 -5.53
C GLY A 49 -2.43 -3.40 -6.78
N GLU A 50 -3.45 -3.04 -7.53
CA GLU A 50 -3.30 -2.33 -8.80
C GLU A 50 -2.70 -0.93 -8.66
N ILE A 51 -2.19 -0.38 -9.77
CA ILE A 51 -1.67 0.99 -9.79
C ILE A 51 -2.81 1.95 -9.44
N GLY A 52 -2.62 2.74 -8.37
CA GLY A 52 -3.64 3.68 -7.90
C GLY A 52 -4.75 3.06 -7.05
N SER A 53 -4.57 1.83 -6.54
CA SER A 53 -5.45 1.18 -5.56
C SER A 53 -5.34 1.74 -4.13
N GLY A 54 -4.56 2.81 -3.90
CA GLY A 54 -4.48 3.45 -2.57
C GLY A 54 -3.51 2.81 -1.58
N LYS A 55 -2.68 1.83 -1.97
CA LYS A 55 -1.66 1.20 -1.10
C LYS A 55 -0.77 2.19 -0.34
N THR A 56 -0.21 3.20 -1.01
CA THR A 56 0.61 4.25 -0.36
C THR A 56 -0.21 5.13 0.60
N THR A 57 -1.52 5.27 0.38
CA THR A 57 -2.38 5.97 1.35
C THR A 57 -2.59 5.10 2.59
N LEU A 58 -2.79 3.79 2.39
CA LEU A 58 -2.94 2.82 3.46
C LEU A 58 -1.68 2.74 4.35
N SER A 59 -0.48 2.75 3.77
CA SER A 59 0.76 2.75 4.55
C SER A 59 0.95 4.01 5.38
N ARG A 60 0.54 5.18 4.87
CA ARG A 60 0.52 6.42 5.66
C ARG A 60 -0.49 6.34 6.80
N THR A 61 -1.68 5.83 6.53
CA THR A 61 -2.69 5.62 7.59
C THR A 61 -2.21 4.64 8.66
N LEU A 62 -1.48 3.59 8.30
CA LEU A 62 -0.82 2.73 9.28
C LEU A 62 0.17 3.55 10.12
N ILE A 63 1.08 4.29 9.48
CA ILE A 63 2.08 5.11 10.18
C ILE A 63 1.42 6.09 11.16
N ASP A 64 0.33 6.74 10.77
CA ASP A 64 -0.41 7.68 11.62
C ASP A 64 -1.10 6.98 12.82
N ARG A 65 -1.41 5.68 12.71
CA ARG A 65 -1.98 4.87 13.78
C ARG A 65 -0.94 4.26 14.71
N LEU A 66 0.28 4.05 14.21
CA LEU A 66 1.38 3.55 15.02
C LEU A 66 1.78 4.64 16.02
N GLY A 67 1.67 4.32 17.31
CA GLY A 67 2.05 5.22 18.40
C GLY A 67 3.55 5.32 18.63
N GLU A 68 3.94 5.93 19.75
CA GLU A 68 5.34 6.19 20.12
C GLU A 68 6.18 4.91 20.35
N ASN A 69 5.52 3.77 20.55
CA ASN A 69 6.16 2.46 20.72
C ASN A 69 6.70 1.88 19.40
N TYR A 70 6.59 2.60 18.28
CA TYR A 70 7.06 2.12 16.98
C TYR A 70 8.07 3.09 16.36
N ARG A 71 9.12 2.53 15.75
CA ARG A 71 10.07 3.29 14.93
C ARG A 71 9.93 2.86 13.48
N VAL A 72 9.26 3.70 12.68
CA VAL A 72 8.98 3.39 11.27
C VAL A 72 10.10 3.88 10.35
N ALA A 73 10.69 2.95 9.60
CA ALA A 73 11.58 3.20 8.47
C ALA A 73 10.80 3.01 7.16
N LEU A 74 10.36 4.11 6.53
CA LEU A 74 9.72 4.08 5.22
C LEU A 74 10.74 4.30 4.10
N ILE A 75 10.81 3.36 3.15
CA ILE A 75 11.60 3.45 1.93
C ILE A 75 10.65 3.38 0.73
N ILE A 76 10.57 4.47 -0.02
CA ILE A 76 9.75 4.58 -1.23
C ILE A 76 10.67 4.39 -2.44
N ASN A 77 10.26 3.58 -3.42
CA ASN A 77 11.03 3.25 -4.62
C ASN A 77 12.40 2.59 -4.32
N PRO A 78 12.44 1.37 -3.75
CA PRO A 78 13.64 0.67 -3.32
C PRO A 78 14.45 0.11 -4.51
N ARG A 79 14.92 0.97 -5.42
CA ARG A 79 15.89 0.63 -6.48
C ARG A 79 17.30 0.57 -5.90
N LEU A 80 17.50 -0.29 -4.91
CA LEU A 80 18.69 -0.34 -4.07
C LEU A 80 19.41 -1.68 -4.22
N THR A 81 20.74 -1.64 -4.26
CA THR A 81 21.59 -2.82 -4.05
C THR A 81 21.50 -3.28 -2.59
N PRO A 82 21.92 -4.52 -2.25
CA PRO A 82 21.91 -5.02 -0.87
C PRO A 82 22.57 -4.05 0.14
N ASN A 83 23.78 -3.57 -0.18
CA ASN A 83 24.51 -2.64 0.69
C ASN A 83 23.81 -1.27 0.80
N GLN A 84 23.21 -0.77 -0.29
CA GLN A 84 22.44 0.48 -0.25
C GLN A 84 21.18 0.33 0.60
N LEU A 85 20.48 -0.80 0.52
CA LEU A 85 19.33 -1.11 1.36
C LEU A 85 19.73 -1.11 2.84
N LEU A 86 20.75 -1.90 3.20
CA LEU A 86 21.21 -2.01 4.59
C LEU A 86 21.64 -0.65 5.15
N ARG A 87 22.38 0.15 4.37
CA ARG A 87 22.79 1.50 4.76
C ARG A 87 21.59 2.43 4.93
N THR A 88 20.59 2.34 4.06
CA THR A 88 19.35 3.12 4.17
C THR A 88 18.59 2.75 5.44
N VAL A 89 18.48 1.45 5.75
CA VAL A 89 17.84 0.94 6.97
C VAL A 89 18.59 1.46 8.21
N ALA A 90 19.92 1.34 8.25
CA ALA A 90 20.72 1.84 9.37
C ALA A 90 20.45 3.33 9.66
N VAL A 91 20.49 4.18 8.64
CA VAL A 91 20.22 5.62 8.78
C VAL A 91 18.79 5.84 9.28
N ARG A 92 17.79 5.14 8.73
CA ARG A 92 16.38 5.28 9.15
C ARG A 92 16.13 4.80 10.57
N LEU A 93 16.94 3.88 11.08
CA LEU A 93 16.90 3.43 12.48
C LEU A 93 17.67 4.34 13.45
N GLY A 94 18.44 5.31 12.94
CA GLY A 94 19.15 6.32 13.73
C GLY A 94 20.69 6.26 13.66
N ALA A 95 21.28 5.56 12.69
CA ALA A 95 22.73 5.52 12.53
C ALA A 95 23.31 6.86 12.01
N GLU A 96 24.19 7.48 12.80
CA GLU A 96 24.93 8.70 12.42
C GLU A 96 26.43 8.61 12.81
N PRO A 97 27.37 8.47 11.85
CA PRO A 97 27.17 8.05 10.47
C PRO A 97 26.99 6.51 10.34
N PRO A 98 26.40 6.03 9.24
CA PRO A 98 26.40 4.62 8.91
C PRO A 98 27.81 4.10 8.61
N LYS A 99 28.16 2.94 9.17
CA LYS A 99 29.49 2.31 9.01
C LYS A 99 29.82 1.99 7.56
N TYR A 100 31.10 2.05 7.21
CA TYR A 100 31.59 1.89 5.84
C TYR A 100 31.61 0.44 5.40
N PHE A 101 32.24 -0.44 6.19
CA PHE A 101 32.32 -1.86 5.88
C PHE A 101 31.00 -2.55 6.15
N ARG A 102 30.67 -3.55 5.32
CA ARG A 102 29.40 -4.29 5.43
C ARG A 102 29.25 -5.00 6.77
N SER A 103 30.31 -5.63 7.27
CA SER A 103 30.32 -6.30 8.59
C SER A 103 29.87 -5.33 9.69
N ASP A 104 30.55 -4.19 9.79
CA ASP A 104 30.30 -3.17 10.81
C ASP A 104 28.90 -2.56 10.66
N LEU A 105 28.39 -2.49 9.42
CA LEU A 105 27.05 -1.98 9.14
C LEU A 105 25.96 -2.96 9.56
N VAL A 106 26.16 -4.26 9.34
CA VAL A 106 25.28 -5.32 9.85
C VAL A 106 25.24 -5.27 11.38
N ASP A 107 26.42 -5.18 12.02
CA ASP A 107 26.53 -5.09 13.48
C ASP A 107 25.87 -3.83 14.02
N GLN A 108 26.03 -2.70 13.32
CA GLN A 108 25.37 -1.44 13.67
C GLN A 108 23.84 -1.55 13.58
N VAL A 109 23.29 -2.15 12.52
CA VAL A 109 21.84 -2.39 12.40
C VAL A 109 21.35 -3.30 13.52
N ASN A 110 22.08 -4.38 13.79
CA ASN A 110 21.74 -5.31 14.86
C ASN A 110 21.69 -4.59 16.23
N GLY A 111 22.71 -3.82 16.57
CA GLY A 111 22.74 -3.02 17.80
C GLY A 111 21.58 -2.03 17.90
N LEU A 112 21.22 -1.35 16.80
CA LEU A 112 20.07 -0.44 16.79
C LEU A 112 18.73 -1.16 17.00
N LEU A 113 18.57 -2.37 16.47
CA LEU A 113 17.38 -3.19 16.69
C LEU A 113 17.28 -3.66 18.16
N TYR A 114 18.41 -4.06 18.76
CA TYR A 114 18.50 -4.37 20.19
C TYR A 114 18.17 -3.16 21.07
N ASP A 115 18.74 -2.00 20.77
CA ASP A 115 18.44 -0.76 21.50
C ASP A 115 16.96 -0.39 21.45
N CYS A 116 16.30 -0.67 20.32
CA CYS A 116 14.85 -0.47 20.20
C CYS A 116 14.11 -1.47 21.09
N TYR A 117 14.48 -2.75 21.04
CA TYR A 117 13.89 -3.80 21.88
C TYR A 117 13.99 -3.48 23.37
N ASP A 118 15.17 -3.09 23.87
CA ASP A 118 15.40 -2.74 25.28
C ASP A 118 14.56 -1.54 25.73
N LYS A 119 14.22 -0.64 24.80
CA LYS A 119 13.36 0.53 25.05
C LYS A 119 11.86 0.22 24.88
N GLY A 120 11.49 -1.03 24.56
CA GLY A 120 10.12 -1.41 24.24
C GLY A 120 9.61 -0.83 22.91
N ILE A 121 10.51 -0.35 22.05
CA ILE A 121 10.18 0.21 20.74
C ILE A 121 10.26 -0.91 19.70
N CYS A 122 9.23 -1.05 18.87
CA CYS A 122 9.19 -1.97 17.74
C CYS A 122 9.62 -1.27 16.44
N PRO A 123 10.76 -1.67 15.84
CA PRO A 123 11.14 -1.22 14.50
C PRO A 123 10.18 -1.77 13.43
N VAL A 124 9.77 -0.93 12.48
CA VAL A 124 8.91 -1.30 11.35
C VAL A 124 9.54 -0.83 10.04
N LEU A 125 9.90 -1.75 9.15
CA LEU A 125 10.41 -1.43 7.81
C LEU A 125 9.28 -1.53 6.78
N ILE A 126 8.95 -0.41 6.12
CA ILE A 126 7.98 -0.38 5.03
C ILE A 126 8.71 -0.11 3.71
N LEU A 127 8.64 -1.05 2.78
CA LEU A 127 9.18 -0.92 1.42
C LEU A 127 8.04 -0.70 0.42
N ASP A 128 7.84 0.54 -0.02
CA ASP A 128 6.80 0.91 -1.01
C ASP A 128 7.34 0.87 -2.45
N GLU A 129 6.51 0.46 -3.39
CA GLU A 129 6.89 0.14 -4.78
C GLU A 129 7.94 -0.99 -4.86
N ALA A 130 7.82 -2.02 -4.03
CA ALA A 130 8.78 -3.11 -3.88
C ALA A 130 9.00 -3.95 -5.16
N GLN A 131 8.13 -3.86 -6.18
CA GLN A 131 8.42 -4.42 -7.51
C GLN A 131 9.65 -3.79 -8.18
N LEU A 132 10.08 -2.59 -7.73
CA LEU A 132 11.26 -1.89 -8.22
C LEU A 132 12.59 -2.43 -7.65
N ILE A 133 12.55 -3.39 -6.72
CA ILE A 133 13.75 -4.04 -6.20
C ILE A 133 14.50 -4.70 -7.37
N PRO A 134 15.78 -4.38 -7.61
CA PRO A 134 16.43 -4.69 -8.88
C PRO A 134 16.64 -6.19 -9.08
N GLY A 135 17.03 -6.94 -8.04
CA GLY A 135 17.48 -8.32 -8.20
C GLY A 135 17.18 -9.20 -7.01
N ARG A 136 17.45 -10.49 -7.17
CA ARG A 136 17.30 -11.51 -6.12
C ARG A 136 18.15 -11.22 -4.90
N GLU A 137 19.37 -10.73 -5.08
CA GLU A 137 20.32 -10.44 -3.99
C GLU A 137 19.73 -9.47 -2.97
N THR A 138 18.97 -8.46 -3.41
CA THR A 138 18.31 -7.52 -2.49
C THR A 138 17.17 -8.20 -1.73
N PHE A 139 16.41 -9.11 -2.34
CA PHE A 139 15.41 -9.92 -1.61
C PHE A 139 16.06 -10.88 -0.61
N GLU A 140 17.23 -11.43 -0.93
CA GLU A 140 18.01 -12.22 0.03
C GLU A 140 18.48 -11.34 1.19
N GLU A 141 18.93 -10.11 0.96
CA GLU A 141 19.28 -9.18 2.04
C GLU A 141 18.05 -8.86 2.90
N ILE A 142 16.88 -8.63 2.30
CA ILE A 142 15.62 -8.46 3.04
C ILE A 142 15.30 -9.73 3.87
N ARG A 143 15.52 -10.92 3.33
CA ARG A 143 15.40 -12.20 4.06
C ARG A 143 16.33 -12.27 5.26
N LEU A 144 17.54 -11.75 5.14
CA LEU A 144 18.52 -11.73 6.23
C LEU A 144 18.12 -10.74 7.31
N LEU A 145 17.57 -9.58 6.95
CA LEU A 145 17.02 -8.60 7.91
C LEU A 145 15.87 -9.20 8.75
N THR A 146 15.06 -10.11 8.21
CA THR A 146 14.00 -10.76 9.00
C THR A 146 14.52 -11.84 9.95
N ASN A 147 15.81 -12.20 9.89
CA ASN A 147 16.44 -13.14 10.82
C ASN A 147 16.95 -12.47 12.10
N PHE A 148 16.89 -11.14 12.22
CA PHE A 148 17.25 -10.47 13.48
C PHE A 148 16.22 -10.84 14.56
N GLN A 149 16.60 -11.78 15.41
CA GLN A 149 15.78 -12.36 16.46
C GLN A 149 16.57 -12.35 17.78
N LEU A 150 15.88 -12.10 18.88
CA LEU A 150 16.37 -12.35 20.23
C LEU A 150 15.53 -13.46 20.84
N ASP A 151 16.17 -14.59 21.18
CA ASP A 151 15.51 -15.82 21.58
C ASP A 151 14.44 -16.25 20.57
N GLU A 152 13.15 -16.17 20.94
CA GLU A 152 12.02 -16.52 20.08
C GLU A 152 11.30 -15.31 19.45
N VAL A 153 11.83 -14.09 19.62
CA VAL A 153 11.16 -12.84 19.24
C VAL A 153 11.88 -12.16 18.06
N ASN A 154 11.14 -11.89 16.97
CA ASN A 154 11.63 -11.04 15.88
C ASN A 154 11.89 -9.61 16.38
N LEU A 155 12.99 -8.99 15.94
CA LEU A 155 13.33 -7.62 16.32
C LEU A 155 12.83 -6.57 15.31
N LEU A 156 12.24 -7.01 14.18
CA LEU A 156 11.83 -6.14 13.09
C LEU A 156 10.52 -6.64 12.47
N ALA A 157 9.51 -5.78 12.43
CA ALA A 157 8.34 -5.97 11.56
C ALA A 157 8.63 -5.45 10.15
N MET A 158 8.05 -6.07 9.12
CA MET A 158 8.28 -5.61 7.75
C MET A 158 7.05 -5.70 6.86
N ILE A 159 6.81 -4.66 6.07
CA ILE A 159 5.72 -4.61 5.09
C ILE A 159 6.28 -4.29 3.71
N LEU A 160 6.13 -5.23 2.78
CA LEU A 160 6.40 -5.02 1.36
C LEU A 160 5.11 -4.59 0.68
N ILE A 161 5.16 -3.45 0.00
CA ILE A 161 4.03 -2.91 -0.72
C ILE A 161 4.39 -2.85 -2.20
N GLY A 162 3.59 -3.46 -3.06
CA GLY A 162 3.90 -3.49 -4.48
C GLY A 162 2.72 -3.75 -5.40
N GLN A 163 3.03 -3.86 -6.68
CA GLN A 163 2.09 -4.20 -7.75
C GLN A 163 1.91 -5.73 -7.86
N PRO A 164 0.90 -6.24 -8.58
CA PRO A 164 0.69 -7.68 -8.75
C PRO A 164 1.92 -8.40 -9.33
N ASP A 165 2.72 -7.71 -10.16
CA ASP A 165 3.96 -8.25 -10.72
C ASP A 165 5.00 -8.62 -9.65
N LEU A 166 5.00 -7.96 -8.50
CA LEU A 166 5.83 -8.36 -7.37
C LEU A 166 5.46 -9.77 -6.90
N PHE A 167 4.16 -10.06 -6.77
CA PHE A 167 3.72 -11.39 -6.35
C PHE A 167 4.12 -12.44 -7.37
N ARG A 168 3.81 -12.23 -8.66
CA ARG A 168 4.18 -13.15 -9.75
C ARG A 168 5.68 -13.41 -9.79
N ARG A 169 6.49 -12.35 -9.58
CA ARG A 169 7.95 -12.47 -9.49
C ARG A 169 8.37 -13.37 -8.32
N LEU A 170 7.75 -13.21 -7.15
CA LEU A 170 8.06 -13.99 -5.95
C LEU A 170 7.62 -15.45 -6.04
N GLU A 171 6.71 -15.82 -6.96
CA GLU A 171 6.35 -17.21 -7.23
C GLU A 171 7.47 -18.00 -7.91
N HIS A 172 8.39 -17.32 -8.58
CA HIS A 172 9.50 -17.99 -9.25
C HIS A 172 10.37 -18.76 -8.23
N PRO A 173 10.80 -20.01 -8.49
CA PRO A 173 11.52 -20.86 -7.53
C PRO A 173 12.77 -20.21 -6.91
N ALA A 174 13.43 -19.33 -7.65
CA ALA A 174 14.57 -18.56 -7.15
C ALA A 174 14.27 -17.71 -5.90
N TYR A 175 13.00 -17.38 -5.62
CA TYR A 175 12.57 -16.62 -4.44
C TYR A 175 11.91 -17.48 -3.37
N GLU A 176 11.89 -18.81 -3.51
CA GLU A 176 11.18 -19.71 -2.60
C GLU A 176 11.59 -19.50 -1.13
N ALA A 177 12.89 -19.36 -0.86
CA ALA A 177 13.39 -19.13 0.49
C ALA A 177 12.89 -17.80 1.11
N PHE A 178 12.75 -16.75 0.29
CA PHE A 178 12.19 -15.48 0.73
C PHE A 178 10.67 -15.59 0.90
N ARG A 179 10.00 -16.22 -0.06
CA ARG A 179 8.56 -16.47 -0.07
C ARG A 179 8.07 -17.17 1.19
N GLN A 180 8.84 -18.14 1.69
CA GLN A 180 8.56 -18.86 2.93
C GLN A 180 8.65 -18.00 4.21
N ARG A 181 9.28 -16.82 4.15
CA ARG A 181 9.33 -15.86 5.28
C ARG A 181 8.13 -14.92 5.32
N ILE A 182 7.35 -14.84 4.24
CA ILE A 182 6.16 -13.97 4.18
C ILE A 182 5.03 -14.64 4.98
N GLY A 183 4.81 -14.18 6.20
CA GLY A 183 3.80 -14.70 7.12
C GLY A 183 2.39 -14.28 6.73
N LEU A 184 2.22 -13.01 6.35
CA LEU A 184 0.94 -12.42 6.00
C LEU A 184 0.91 -11.88 4.57
N ARG A 185 -0.25 -12.02 3.92
CA ARG A 185 -0.46 -11.58 2.54
C ARG A 185 -1.83 -10.96 2.39
N TYR A 186 -1.90 -9.92 1.57
CA TYR A 186 -3.16 -9.33 1.16
C TYR A 186 -3.08 -8.71 -0.24
N HIS A 187 -4.15 -8.85 -1.00
CA HIS A 187 -4.32 -8.16 -2.28
C HIS A 187 -5.42 -7.11 -2.15
N LEU A 188 -5.02 -5.84 -2.26
CA LEU A 188 -5.95 -4.73 -2.29
C LEU A 188 -6.51 -4.59 -3.72
N GLY A 189 -7.64 -5.27 -3.94
CA GLY A 189 -8.39 -5.26 -5.19
C GLY A 189 -9.06 -3.92 -5.50
N ALA A 190 -9.67 -3.85 -6.68
CA ALA A 190 -10.47 -2.70 -7.09
C ALA A 190 -11.79 -2.63 -6.30
N LEU A 191 -12.38 -1.44 -6.23
CA LEU A 191 -13.71 -1.27 -5.65
C LEU A 191 -14.76 -1.87 -6.59
N ASP A 192 -15.69 -2.62 -6.03
CA ASP A 192 -16.90 -3.02 -6.74
C ASP A 192 -17.83 -1.81 -6.98
N ARG A 193 -18.98 -2.05 -7.60
CA ARG A 193 -19.93 -0.98 -7.92
C ARG A 193 -20.42 -0.25 -6.65
N ALA A 194 -20.79 -1.02 -5.62
CA ALA A 194 -21.27 -0.47 -4.36
C ALA A 194 -20.16 0.29 -3.61
N GLY A 195 -18.94 -0.26 -3.59
CA GLY A 195 -17.75 0.37 -3.03
C GLY A 195 -17.36 1.65 -3.76
N THR A 196 -17.53 1.72 -5.08
CA THR A 196 -17.28 2.93 -5.87
C THR A 196 -18.29 4.03 -5.53
N GLU A 197 -19.58 3.69 -5.41
CA GLU A 197 -20.61 4.63 -4.98
C GLU A 197 -20.33 5.15 -3.56
N ALA A 198 -20.04 4.25 -2.63
CA ALA A 198 -19.68 4.61 -1.26
C ALA A 198 -18.41 5.47 -1.20
N TYR A 199 -17.40 5.17 -2.02
CA TYR A 199 -16.17 5.96 -2.14
C TYR A 199 -16.45 7.39 -2.63
N LEU A 200 -17.21 7.56 -3.72
CA LEU A 200 -17.56 8.88 -4.25
C LEU A 200 -18.32 9.71 -3.20
N ARG A 201 -19.32 9.11 -2.57
CA ARG A 201 -20.10 9.73 -1.49
C ARG A 201 -19.20 10.16 -0.33
N TYR A 202 -18.36 9.26 0.16
CA TYR A 202 -17.43 9.56 1.26
C TYR A 202 -16.53 10.75 0.92
N ARG A 203 -15.92 10.76 -0.27
CA ARG A 203 -15.04 11.85 -0.71
C ARG A 203 -15.76 13.20 -0.83
N LEU A 204 -17.03 13.18 -1.23
CA LEU A 204 -17.87 14.38 -1.28
C LEU A 204 -18.23 14.89 0.12
N GLU A 205 -18.63 13.99 1.01
CA GLU A 205 -18.94 14.32 2.41
C GLU A 205 -17.71 14.92 3.11
N GLN A 206 -16.53 14.31 2.94
CA GLN A 206 -15.28 14.85 3.47
C GLN A 206 -14.93 16.23 2.89
N ALA A 207 -15.37 16.54 1.67
CA ALA A 207 -15.22 17.86 1.08
C ALA A 207 -16.29 18.88 1.53
N GLY A 208 -17.24 18.48 2.37
CA GLY A 208 -18.37 19.30 2.83
C GLY A 208 -19.53 19.35 1.83
N GLY A 209 -19.52 18.50 0.81
CA GLY A 209 -20.59 18.39 -0.19
C GLY A 209 -21.79 17.58 0.30
N LYS A 210 -22.85 17.60 -0.51
CA LYS A 210 -24.08 16.84 -0.28
C LYS A 210 -24.16 15.63 -1.22
N GLN A 211 -24.95 14.64 -0.82
CA GLN A 211 -25.29 13.51 -1.68
C GLN A 211 -26.08 13.97 -2.91
N GLY A 212 -26.06 13.15 -3.98
CA GLY A 212 -26.79 13.42 -5.21
C GLY A 212 -26.07 14.33 -6.22
N LEU A 213 -24.82 14.74 -5.95
CA LEU A 213 -24.02 15.50 -6.91
C LEU A 213 -23.71 14.69 -8.18
N PHE A 214 -23.56 13.37 -8.04
CA PHE A 214 -23.49 12.44 -9.16
C PHE A 214 -24.79 11.66 -9.23
N SER A 215 -25.37 11.57 -10.42
CA SER A 215 -26.51 10.67 -10.69
C SER A 215 -26.10 9.19 -10.51
N ARG A 216 -27.08 8.30 -10.35
CA ARG A 216 -26.82 6.85 -10.22
C ARG A 216 -26.19 6.28 -11.49
N GLU A 217 -26.64 6.76 -12.63
CA GLU A 217 -26.15 6.39 -13.96
C GLU A 217 -24.72 6.90 -14.18
N ALA A 218 -24.41 8.14 -13.77
CA ALA A 218 -23.05 8.66 -13.79
C ALA A 218 -22.11 7.84 -12.89
N THR A 219 -22.57 7.47 -11.69
CA THR A 219 -21.79 6.64 -10.76
C THR A 219 -21.51 5.25 -11.33
N ALA A 220 -22.50 4.61 -11.95
CA ALA A 220 -22.32 3.33 -12.63
C ALA A 220 -21.34 3.43 -13.80
N LEU A 221 -21.42 4.51 -14.59
CA LEU A 221 -20.50 4.75 -15.69
C LEU A 221 -19.07 5.02 -15.21
N ILE A 222 -18.90 5.79 -14.13
CA ILE A 222 -17.60 5.99 -13.46
C ILE A 222 -17.02 4.65 -13.03
N TRP A 223 -17.80 3.77 -12.39
CA TRP A 223 -17.32 2.45 -12.00
C TRP A 223 -16.83 1.64 -13.21
N ARG A 224 -17.63 1.53 -14.28
CA ARG A 224 -17.24 0.81 -15.51
C ARG A 224 -15.96 1.36 -16.14
N LEU A 225 -15.88 2.68 -16.32
CA LEU A 225 -14.72 3.35 -16.93
C LEU A 225 -13.47 3.34 -16.05
N SER A 226 -13.63 3.39 -14.73
CA SER A 226 -12.51 3.35 -13.79
C SER A 226 -12.08 1.93 -13.45
N ARG A 227 -12.93 0.93 -13.73
CA ARG A 227 -12.82 -0.45 -13.23
C ARG A 227 -12.66 -0.49 -11.70
N GLY A 228 -13.28 0.44 -10.98
CA GLY A 228 -13.18 0.52 -9.52
C GLY A 228 -11.85 1.03 -8.96
N ILE A 229 -10.91 1.48 -9.80
CA ILE A 229 -9.60 1.95 -9.34
C ILE A 229 -9.71 3.38 -8.78
N PRO A 230 -9.41 3.64 -7.49
CA PRO A 230 -9.57 4.94 -6.85
C PRO A 230 -8.92 6.10 -7.60
N ARG A 231 -7.70 5.91 -8.13
CA ARG A 231 -7.04 6.97 -8.91
C ARG A 231 -7.81 7.33 -10.19
N ARG A 232 -8.37 6.34 -10.89
CA ARG A 232 -9.19 6.56 -12.09
C ARG A 232 -10.53 7.20 -11.73
N ILE A 233 -11.15 6.73 -10.64
CA ILE A 233 -12.37 7.34 -10.09
C ILE A 233 -12.12 8.83 -9.79
N ASN A 234 -11.02 9.16 -9.09
CA ASN A 234 -10.68 10.54 -8.75
C ASN A 234 -10.44 11.41 -9.99
N ASN A 235 -9.77 10.88 -11.01
CA ASN A 235 -9.53 11.62 -12.25
C ASN A 235 -10.85 11.92 -12.98
N LEU A 236 -11.70 10.90 -13.18
CA LEU A 236 -12.99 11.04 -13.86
C LEU A 236 -13.91 11.99 -13.08
N ALA A 237 -14.12 11.74 -11.79
CA ALA A 237 -15.01 12.54 -10.97
C ALA A 237 -14.50 13.98 -10.80
N GLY A 238 -13.19 14.17 -10.64
CA GLY A 238 -12.57 15.49 -10.54
C GLY A 238 -12.71 16.32 -11.82
N ALA A 239 -12.49 15.70 -12.99
CA ALA A 239 -12.68 16.37 -14.28
C ALA A 239 -14.17 16.62 -14.58
N ALA A 240 -15.07 15.70 -14.20
CA ALA A 240 -16.51 15.86 -14.38
C ALA A 240 -17.08 17.02 -13.58
N LEU A 241 -16.57 17.28 -12.37
CA LEU A 241 -16.94 18.48 -11.62
C LEU A 241 -16.49 19.77 -12.32
N LEU A 242 -15.36 19.76 -13.02
CA LEU A 242 -14.89 20.93 -13.75
C LEU A 242 -15.73 21.17 -15.02
N GLU A 243 -16.01 20.12 -15.78
CA GLU A 243 -16.86 20.19 -16.97
C GLU A 243 -18.30 20.57 -16.61
N GLY A 244 -18.87 19.92 -15.60
CA GLY A 244 -20.21 20.24 -15.10
C GLY A 244 -20.33 21.70 -14.66
N PHE A 245 -19.29 22.25 -14.03
CA PHE A 245 -19.24 23.69 -13.71
C PHE A 245 -19.24 24.56 -14.96
N GLY A 246 -18.46 24.21 -15.99
CA GLY A 246 -18.45 24.93 -17.27
C GLY A 246 -19.79 24.91 -18.00
N ARG A 247 -20.61 23.88 -17.75
CA ARG A 247 -21.99 23.73 -18.27
C ARG A 247 -23.07 24.24 -17.31
N GLU A 248 -22.68 24.81 -16.17
CA GLU A 248 -23.58 25.20 -15.06
C GLU A 248 -24.53 24.07 -14.59
N ALA A 249 -24.08 22.82 -14.73
CA ALA A 249 -24.86 21.64 -14.38
C ALA A 249 -24.85 21.40 -12.85
N LYS A 250 -26.02 21.45 -12.22
CA LYS A 250 -26.18 21.18 -10.77
C LYS A 250 -25.92 19.73 -10.37
N VAL A 251 -26.11 18.79 -11.30
CA VAL A 251 -25.90 17.35 -11.10
C VAL A 251 -25.03 16.83 -12.24
N ILE A 252 -24.08 15.96 -11.91
CA ILE A 252 -23.23 15.28 -12.88
C ILE A 252 -23.99 14.08 -13.47
N THR A 253 -24.28 14.18 -14.76
CA THR A 253 -24.98 13.19 -15.57
C THR A 253 -24.00 12.22 -16.25
N PRO A 254 -24.45 11.05 -16.71
CA PRO A 254 -23.61 10.14 -17.49
C PRO A 254 -23.05 10.79 -18.77
N GLU A 255 -23.76 11.75 -19.36
CA GLU A 255 -23.28 12.51 -20.54
C GLU A 255 -21.98 13.28 -20.22
N ILE A 256 -21.94 13.99 -19.10
CA ILE A 256 -20.73 14.71 -18.65
C ILE A 256 -19.59 13.71 -18.41
N ILE A 257 -19.88 12.54 -17.81
CA ILE A 257 -18.86 11.50 -17.61
C ILE A 257 -18.32 10.98 -18.94
N ALA A 258 -19.18 10.75 -19.93
CA ALA A 258 -18.78 10.26 -21.25
C ALA A 258 -17.86 11.25 -21.97
N ASN A 259 -18.18 12.54 -21.94
CA ASN A 259 -17.36 13.59 -22.54
C ASN A 259 -15.97 13.68 -21.87
N VAL A 260 -15.94 13.72 -20.54
CA VAL A 260 -14.67 13.67 -19.78
C VAL A 260 -13.88 12.40 -20.11
N ALA A 261 -14.54 11.26 -20.22
CA ALA A 261 -13.87 9.99 -20.52
C ALA A 261 -13.20 10.05 -21.89
N GLN A 262 -13.87 10.62 -22.89
CA GLN A 262 -13.32 10.84 -24.23
C GLN A 262 -12.10 11.77 -24.18
N ASP A 263 -12.18 12.90 -23.47
CA ASP A 263 -11.07 13.85 -23.32
C ASP A 263 -9.85 13.22 -22.61
N LEU A 264 -10.09 12.31 -21.68
CA LEU A 264 -9.05 11.57 -20.96
C LEU A 264 -8.54 10.33 -21.75
N GLY A 265 -9.05 10.07 -22.95
CA GLY A 265 -8.70 8.90 -23.76
C GLY A 265 -9.11 7.58 -23.10
N MET A 266 -10.15 7.59 -22.26
CA MET A 266 -10.70 6.39 -21.62
C MET A 266 -11.86 5.84 -22.46
N ALA A 267 -11.63 4.71 -23.13
CA ALA A 267 -12.69 3.96 -23.78
C ALA A 267 -13.24 2.86 -22.85
N LEU A 268 -14.53 2.56 -22.97
CA LEU A 268 -15.03 1.24 -22.58
C LEU A 268 -14.39 0.25 -23.56
N ALA A 269 -13.73 -0.80 -23.04
CA ALA A 269 -13.33 -1.89 -23.92
C ALA A 269 -14.61 -2.54 -24.47
N ASP A 270 -14.65 -2.82 -25.77
CA ASP A 270 -15.84 -3.34 -26.46
C ASP A 270 -16.24 -4.77 -26.04
N ASP A 271 -15.46 -5.42 -25.17
CA ASP A 271 -15.81 -6.71 -24.59
C ASP A 271 -16.22 -6.55 -23.12
N GLU A 272 -17.50 -6.81 -22.86
CA GLU A 272 -18.04 -7.07 -21.53
C GLU A 272 -17.32 -8.28 -20.91
N ILE A 273 -16.31 -7.98 -20.11
CA ILE A 273 -15.93 -8.84 -19.00
C ILE A 273 -16.12 -7.94 -17.78
N GLU A 274 -17.18 -8.19 -17.01
CA GLU A 274 -17.27 -7.67 -15.64
C GLU A 274 -15.89 -7.87 -15.01
N PRO A 275 -15.32 -6.89 -14.27
CA PRO A 275 -14.07 -7.14 -13.58
C PRO A 275 -14.33 -8.31 -12.63
N GLU A 276 -13.91 -9.50 -13.05
CA GLU A 276 -13.86 -10.68 -12.22
C GLU A 276 -13.12 -10.23 -10.98
N ASN A 277 -13.81 -10.28 -9.84
CA ASN A 277 -13.16 -10.03 -8.56
C ASN A 277 -11.93 -10.94 -8.58
N PRO A 278 -10.69 -10.42 -8.55
CA PRO A 278 -9.52 -11.24 -8.80
C PRO A 278 -9.63 -12.44 -7.88
N GLU A 279 -9.55 -13.64 -8.46
CA GLU A 279 -9.62 -14.87 -7.66
C GLU A 279 -8.71 -14.68 -6.45
N PRO A 280 -9.16 -15.07 -5.23
CA PRO A 280 -8.33 -14.96 -4.05
C PRO A 280 -6.97 -15.57 -4.40
N MET A 281 -5.91 -14.79 -4.21
CA MET A 281 -4.58 -15.19 -4.65
C MET A 281 -4.31 -16.62 -4.20
N PRO A 282 -3.78 -17.50 -5.07
CA PRO A 282 -3.55 -18.89 -4.70
C PRO A 282 -2.76 -18.94 -3.39
N GLU A 283 -3.30 -19.66 -2.41
CA GLU A 283 -2.61 -19.86 -1.15
C GLU A 283 -1.30 -20.58 -1.44
N TRP A 284 -0.17 -19.92 -1.13
CA TRP A 284 1.09 -20.65 -1.03
C TRP A 284 0.95 -21.64 0.11
N PRO A 285 1.48 -22.87 -0.03
CA PRO A 285 1.37 -23.89 0.99
C PRO A 285 1.87 -23.34 2.33
N ARG A 286 0.99 -23.35 3.35
CA ARG A 286 1.33 -22.94 4.71
C ARG A 286 2.34 -23.93 5.29
N LYS A 287 3.35 -23.44 6.01
CA LYS A 287 4.21 -24.30 6.82
C LYS A 287 3.33 -25.06 7.83
N LYS A 288 3.52 -26.38 7.93
CA LYS A 288 3.33 -27.04 9.23
C LYS A 288 4.37 -26.44 10.18
N LYS A 289 3.98 -26.10 11.42
CA LYS A 289 4.91 -25.72 12.50
C LYS A 289 6.05 -26.75 12.52
N ASN A 290 7.22 -26.39 12.01
CA ASN A 290 8.43 -27.19 12.13
C ASN A 290 9.47 -26.35 12.88
N GLU A 291 9.69 -26.84 14.10
CA GLU A 291 10.86 -26.76 14.98
C GLU A 291 12.02 -25.87 14.54
N ALA A 292 12.44 -25.02 15.47
CA ALA A 292 13.58 -24.12 15.40
C ALA A 292 14.79 -24.78 14.72
N ALA A 293 15.28 -24.17 13.65
CA ALA A 293 16.64 -24.42 13.18
C ALA A 293 17.62 -23.87 14.24
N PRO A 294 18.74 -24.55 14.49
CA PRO A 294 19.62 -24.20 15.61
C PRO A 294 20.19 -22.80 15.43
N ALA A 295 20.13 -22.01 16.51
CA ALA A 295 20.76 -20.71 16.61
C ALA A 295 22.25 -20.83 16.29
N VAL A 296 22.72 -20.08 15.28
CA VAL A 296 24.16 -19.89 15.09
C VAL A 296 24.61 -18.92 16.18
N ALA A 297 25.11 -19.48 17.27
CA ALA A 297 25.77 -18.73 18.32
C ALA A 297 27.03 -18.08 17.75
N TRP A 298 27.05 -16.76 17.65
CA TRP A 298 28.28 -16.01 17.48
C TRP A 298 29.01 -16.02 18.83
N ALA A 299 30.05 -16.85 18.92
CA ALA A 299 30.91 -16.94 20.10
C ALA A 299 31.66 -15.62 20.32
N LYS A 300 31.72 -15.21 21.59
CA LYS A 300 32.65 -14.19 22.11
C LYS A 300 34.09 -14.68 22.02
#